data_AF-A0A3L7QN75-F1
#
_entry.id   AF-A0A3L7QN75-F1
#
_cell.length_a   1.000
_cell.length_b   1.000
_cell.length_c   1.000
_cell.angle_alpha   90.00
_cell.angle_beta   90.00
_cell.angle_gamma   90.00
#
_symmetry.space_group_name_H-M   'P 1'
#
loop_
_entity.id
_entity.type
_entity.pdbx_description
1 polymer ?
#
loop_
_entity_poly.entity_id
_entity_poly.type
_entity_poly.pdbx_seq_one_letter_code
_entity_poly.pdbx_strand_id
1 'polypeptide(L)'
;MPITVTCEECSEIHRVRDDAVGKRLKCKGCGISLKVEAPAPSEDDFANLDVSEPDDDEIDPSRLKPALRKVKSAAGRRKSSKSGTGKSAPVPLSETKVPLGIQLVYYGFMLFLFAMFVTFGIAWTFRNTPRGIPPISAPVLYGLGLLYFASSIVTTVGKLMCVTAPPQMSGKGVILAAVAFDLFAQAITVAKLFMVLPPPLVASINLVSVAGMVCFVWFLQHLGRFLKEQDISERASGLLALGFGIVAMWLAMIVLSALAMARVLPVMVGGLGGVLLSLALLIVGIIGVIRYVGLLHSCLYTMSYES
;
A
#
# COMPACT_ATOMS: atom_id res chain seq x y z
N MET A 1 11.09 7.20 -41.07
CA MET A 1 11.11 6.26 -39.95
C MET A 1 10.62 6.98 -38.71
N PRO A 2 9.80 6.40 -37.82
CA PRO A 2 9.37 7.15 -36.62
C PRO A 2 10.55 7.48 -35.70
N ILE A 3 10.71 8.75 -35.33
CA ILE A 3 11.72 9.24 -34.37
C ILE A 3 11.18 9.02 -32.96
N THR A 4 12.02 8.54 -32.06
CA THR A 4 11.71 8.45 -30.63
C THR A 4 12.24 9.66 -29.88
N VAL A 5 11.37 10.38 -29.19
CA VAL A 5 11.70 11.53 -28.36
C VAL A 5 11.32 11.23 -26.92
N THR A 6 12.24 11.38 -25.98
CA THR A 6 11.99 11.18 -24.55
C THR A 6 11.64 12.52 -23.91
N CYS A 7 10.54 12.58 -23.17
CA CYS A 7 10.16 13.79 -22.45
C CYS A 7 11.05 14.00 -21.22
N GLU A 8 11.72 15.15 -21.10
CA GLU A 8 12.61 15.46 -19.97
C GLU A 8 11.91 15.48 -18.60
N GLU A 9 10.61 15.78 -18.57
CA GLU A 9 9.83 16.02 -17.35
C GLU A 9 9.08 14.78 -16.82
N CYS A 10 8.85 13.78 -17.68
CA CYS A 10 8.13 12.58 -17.27
C CYS A 10 8.73 11.27 -17.79
N SER A 11 9.86 11.34 -18.50
CA SER A 11 10.60 10.22 -19.05
C SER A 11 9.80 9.31 -19.99
N GLU A 12 8.62 9.74 -20.44
CA GLU A 12 7.79 8.97 -21.36
C GLU A 12 8.36 9.06 -22.78
N ILE A 13 8.54 7.90 -23.43
CA ILE A 13 9.07 7.79 -24.79
C ILE A 13 7.92 8.00 -25.78
N HIS A 14 8.05 9.01 -26.64
CA HIS A 14 7.08 9.31 -27.68
C HIS A 14 7.62 8.94 -29.06
N ARG A 15 6.86 8.11 -29.80
CA ARG A 15 7.10 7.87 -31.23
C ARG A 15 6.38 8.93 -32.04
N VAL A 16 7.16 9.71 -32.79
CA VAL A 16 6.68 10.81 -33.63
C VAL A 16 7.12 10.61 -35.07
N ARG A 17 6.32 11.14 -36.01
CA ARG A 17 6.64 11.07 -37.44
C ARG A 17 7.77 12.06 -37.77
N ASP A 18 8.55 11.75 -38.80
CA ASP A 18 9.65 12.62 -39.28
C ASP A 18 9.18 14.05 -39.60
N ASP A 19 7.96 14.22 -40.11
CA ASP A 19 7.38 15.53 -40.43
C ASP A 19 7.19 16.45 -39.21
N ALA A 20 7.42 15.92 -38.00
CA ALA A 20 7.33 16.64 -36.74
C ALA A 20 8.66 17.26 -36.30
N VAL A 21 9.77 16.99 -37.00
CA VAL A 21 11.07 17.63 -36.75
C VAL A 21 10.94 19.14 -36.84
N GLY A 22 11.46 19.86 -35.84
CA GLY A 22 11.36 21.31 -35.71
C GLY A 22 10.02 21.82 -35.18
N LYS A 23 8.99 20.98 -35.06
CA LYS A 23 7.68 21.37 -34.50
C LYS A 23 7.63 21.15 -32.99
N ARG A 24 6.78 21.94 -32.33
CA ARG A 24 6.46 21.78 -30.90
C ARG A 24 5.29 20.80 -30.73
N LEU A 25 5.48 19.77 -29.94
CA LEU A 25 4.49 18.74 -29.66
C LEU A 25 4.19 18.71 -28.17
N LYS A 26 2.93 18.52 -27.78
CA LYS A 26 2.58 18.34 -26.37
C LYS A 26 2.81 16.90 -25.96
N CYS A 27 3.60 16.70 -24.91
CA CYS A 27 3.75 15.42 -24.24
C CYS A 27 2.38 14.89 -23.81
N LYS A 28 2.12 13.59 -24.02
CA LYS A 28 0.84 12.97 -23.63
C LYS A 28 0.72 12.75 -22.12
N GLY A 29 1.84 12.52 -21.43
CA GLY A 29 1.89 12.37 -19.97
C GLY A 29 1.77 13.68 -19.22
N CYS A 30 2.73 14.61 -19.38
CA CYS A 30 2.78 15.85 -18.60
C CYS A 30 2.14 17.08 -19.27
N GLY A 31 1.87 17.04 -20.58
CA GLY A 31 1.26 18.16 -21.32
C GLY A 31 2.19 19.31 -21.67
N ILE A 32 3.48 19.22 -21.33
CA ILE A 32 4.52 20.21 -21.66
C ILE A 32 4.84 20.16 -23.15
N SER A 33 5.22 21.31 -23.71
CA SER A 33 5.54 21.44 -25.15
C SER A 33 7.00 21.07 -25.38
N LEU A 34 7.24 19.93 -26.00
CA LEU A 34 8.55 19.42 -26.41
C LEU A 34 8.90 19.95 -27.79
N LYS A 35 10.15 20.38 -27.98
CA LYS A 35 10.69 20.69 -29.31
C LYS A 35 11.35 19.42 -29.84
N VAL A 36 10.92 18.96 -31.01
CA VAL A 36 11.56 17.80 -31.66
C VAL A 36 12.78 18.28 -32.42
N GLU A 37 13.96 17.92 -31.94
CA GLU A 37 15.22 18.21 -32.62
C GLU A 37 15.49 17.16 -33.70
N ALA A 38 16.14 17.58 -34.79
CA ALA A 38 16.55 16.64 -35.82
C ALA A 38 17.63 15.73 -35.21
N PRO A 39 17.56 14.39 -35.42
CA PRO A 39 18.64 13.52 -34.99
C PRO A 39 19.94 14.05 -35.60
N ALA A 40 20.94 14.29 -34.75
CA ALA A 40 22.26 14.66 -35.22
C ALA A 40 22.73 13.55 -36.20
N PRO A 41 23.30 13.90 -37.36
CA PRO A 41 23.87 12.90 -38.24
C PRO A 41 24.90 12.11 -37.42
N SER A 42 24.63 10.82 -37.21
CA SER A 42 25.55 9.93 -36.53
C SER A 42 26.81 9.81 -37.39
N GLU A 43 27.91 10.43 -36.97
CA GLU A 43 29.19 10.37 -37.69
C GLU A 43 29.92 9.02 -37.52
N ASP A 44 29.38 8.09 -36.71
CA ASP A 44 30.12 6.90 -36.26
C ASP A 44 29.31 5.60 -36.38
N ASP A 45 29.15 5.04 -37.59
CA ASP A 45 28.66 3.66 -37.74
C ASP A 45 29.33 2.87 -38.89
N PHE A 46 30.50 3.32 -39.38
CA PHE A 46 31.23 2.63 -40.46
C PHE A 46 32.49 1.85 -40.03
N ALA A 47 32.78 1.71 -38.72
CA ALA A 47 34.08 1.22 -38.26
C ALA A 47 34.10 -0.05 -37.38
N ASN A 48 33.00 -0.79 -37.21
CA ASN A 48 33.04 -2.08 -36.51
C ASN A 48 32.22 -3.17 -37.23
N LEU A 49 32.78 -3.67 -38.32
CA LEU A 49 32.50 -5.00 -38.83
C LEU A 49 33.48 -5.96 -38.13
N ASP A 50 33.14 -6.41 -36.92
CA ASP A 50 33.74 -7.62 -36.36
C ASP A 50 32.80 -8.79 -36.64
N VAL A 51 33.27 -9.63 -37.56
CA VAL A 51 32.62 -10.85 -38.05
C VAL A 51 32.77 -11.90 -36.94
N SER A 52 31.69 -12.12 -36.19
CA SER A 52 31.53 -13.31 -35.36
C SER A 52 30.47 -14.22 -35.99
N GLU A 53 30.83 -15.51 -36.04
CA GLU A 53 30.21 -16.58 -36.81
C GLU A 53 28.74 -16.84 -36.44
N PRO A 54 27.92 -17.32 -37.40
CA PRO A 54 26.53 -17.67 -37.15
C PRO A 54 26.41 -19.05 -36.49
N ASP A 55 25.89 -19.10 -35.26
CA ASP A 55 25.34 -20.32 -34.69
C ASP A 55 23.88 -20.51 -35.16
N ASP A 56 23.66 -21.65 -35.79
CA ASP A 56 22.39 -22.14 -36.32
C ASP A 56 21.40 -22.50 -35.19
N ASP A 57 20.54 -21.56 -34.80
CA ASP A 57 19.31 -21.88 -34.07
C ASP A 57 18.10 -21.84 -35.01
N GLU A 58 17.62 -23.05 -35.31
CA GLU A 58 16.47 -23.43 -36.12
C GLU A 58 15.16 -22.76 -35.61
N ILE A 59 14.78 -21.63 -36.21
CA ILE A 59 13.51 -20.94 -35.93
C ILE A 59 12.36 -21.66 -36.65
N ASP A 60 11.51 -22.34 -35.88
CA ASP A 60 10.24 -22.96 -36.31
C ASP A 60 9.29 -21.94 -36.98
N PRO A 61 8.98 -22.07 -38.28
CA PRO A 61 8.11 -21.14 -39.02
C PRO A 61 6.59 -21.33 -38.78
N SER A 62 6.16 -22.11 -37.80
CA SER A 62 4.74 -22.52 -37.67
C SER A 62 3.81 -21.58 -36.87
N ARG A 63 4.28 -20.43 -36.36
CA ARG A 63 3.45 -19.49 -35.57
C ARG A 63 3.00 -18.23 -36.33
N LEU A 64 2.48 -18.41 -37.54
CA LEU A 64 1.71 -17.39 -38.26
C LEU A 64 0.21 -17.74 -38.25
N LYS A 65 -0.56 -17.16 -37.31
CA LYS A 65 -2.00 -16.92 -37.50
C LYS A 65 -2.42 -15.58 -36.88
N PRO A 66 -2.60 -14.52 -37.69
CA PRO A 66 -3.29 -13.32 -37.26
C PRO A 66 -4.81 -13.53 -37.40
N ALA A 67 -5.50 -13.76 -36.29
CA ALA A 67 -6.95 -13.70 -36.25
C ALA A 67 -7.42 -12.23 -36.25
N LEU A 68 -7.56 -11.67 -37.45
CA LEU A 68 -8.23 -10.39 -37.71
C LEU A 68 -9.70 -10.47 -37.27
N ARG A 69 -9.99 -10.13 -36.01
CA ARG A 69 -11.35 -9.95 -35.52
C ARG A 69 -11.80 -8.52 -35.78
N LYS A 70 -12.49 -8.34 -36.91
CA LYS A 70 -13.19 -7.12 -37.32
C LYS A 70 -14.36 -6.84 -36.37
N VAL A 71 -14.10 -6.18 -35.24
CA VAL A 71 -15.18 -5.71 -34.34
C VAL A 71 -15.78 -4.47 -34.97
N LYS A 72 -16.98 -4.62 -35.55
CA LYS A 72 -17.83 -3.52 -36.01
C LYS A 72 -18.08 -2.57 -34.83
N SER A 73 -17.50 -1.38 -34.92
CA SER A 73 -17.75 -0.26 -34.03
C SER A 73 -19.19 0.23 -34.21
N ALA A 74 -20.07 -0.20 -33.32
CA ALA A 74 -21.34 0.49 -33.10
C ALA A 74 -21.02 1.89 -32.56
N ALA A 75 -21.41 2.91 -33.33
CA ALA A 75 -21.27 4.32 -33.04
C ALA A 75 -22.09 4.70 -31.79
N GLY A 76 -21.55 4.39 -30.61
CA GLY A 76 -22.02 4.92 -29.34
C GLY A 76 -21.52 6.35 -29.18
N ARG A 77 -22.38 7.32 -29.49
CA ARG A 77 -22.24 8.76 -29.25
C ARG A 77 -22.00 9.03 -27.76
N ARG A 78 -20.78 8.80 -27.28
CA ARG A 78 -20.35 9.21 -25.93
C ARG A 78 -20.33 10.72 -25.90
N LYS A 79 -21.36 11.30 -25.25
CA LYS A 79 -21.40 12.71 -24.85
C LYS A 79 -20.08 13.03 -24.17
N SER A 80 -19.23 13.76 -24.89
CA SER A 80 -18.08 14.47 -24.36
C SER A 80 -18.61 15.44 -23.30
N SER A 81 -18.65 14.99 -22.05
CA SER A 81 -18.80 15.86 -20.90
C SER A 81 -17.56 16.72 -20.85
N LYS A 82 -17.65 17.87 -21.54
CA LYS A 82 -16.72 18.98 -21.50
C LYS A 82 -16.79 19.60 -20.09
N SER A 83 -16.31 18.84 -19.11
CA SER A 83 -15.94 19.35 -17.79
C SER A 83 -14.75 20.26 -18.03
N GLY A 84 -15.01 21.55 -18.17
CA GLY A 84 -14.00 22.61 -18.15
C GLY A 84 -13.40 22.69 -16.75
N THR A 85 -12.62 21.69 -16.36
CA THR A 85 -11.72 21.78 -15.24
C THR A 85 -10.56 22.66 -15.70
N GLY A 86 -10.62 23.94 -15.32
CA GLY A 86 -9.48 24.83 -15.44
C GLY A 86 -8.26 24.10 -14.89
N LYS A 87 -7.19 24.04 -15.69
CA LYS A 87 -5.90 23.49 -15.28
C LYS A 87 -5.33 24.40 -14.19
N SER A 88 -5.83 24.27 -12.96
CA SER A 88 -5.12 24.73 -11.78
C SER A 88 -3.81 23.96 -11.76
N ALA A 89 -2.68 24.68 -11.78
CA ALA A 89 -1.37 24.08 -11.64
C ALA A 89 -1.35 23.13 -10.43
N PRO A 90 -0.64 21.99 -10.52
CA PRO A 90 -0.52 21.07 -9.40
C PRO A 90 0.07 21.84 -8.21
N VAL A 91 -0.68 21.90 -7.12
CA VAL A 91 -0.23 22.52 -5.87
C VAL A 91 0.90 21.64 -5.32
N PRO A 92 2.08 22.20 -5.00
CA PRO A 92 3.19 21.43 -4.47
C PRO A 92 2.80 20.77 -3.13
N LEU A 93 3.18 19.50 -2.95
CA LEU A 93 2.86 18.73 -1.74
C LEU A 93 3.48 19.31 -0.48
N SER A 94 4.58 20.07 -0.60
CA SER A 94 5.27 20.74 0.49
C SER A 94 4.39 21.74 1.24
N GLU A 95 3.37 22.30 0.59
CA GLU A 95 2.39 23.17 1.23
C GLU A 95 1.33 22.41 2.03
N THR A 96 1.26 21.08 1.88
CA THR A 96 0.27 20.24 2.57
C THR A 96 0.82 19.65 3.86
N LYS A 97 -0.06 19.36 4.82
CA LYS A 97 0.32 18.74 6.11
C LYS A 97 0.48 17.22 6.03
N VAL A 98 0.50 16.65 4.82
CA VAL A 98 0.58 15.21 4.58
C VAL A 98 1.89 14.60 5.10
N PRO A 99 3.08 15.21 4.89
CA PRO A 99 4.33 14.65 5.40
C PRO A 99 4.34 14.50 6.91
N LEU A 100 3.87 15.53 7.62
CA LEU A 100 3.73 15.51 9.09
C LEU A 100 2.76 14.40 9.53
N GLY A 101 1.65 14.21 8.82
CA GLY A 101 0.68 13.17 9.10
C GLY A 101 1.29 11.76 9.01
N ILE A 102 2.05 11.49 7.95
CA ILE A 102 2.73 10.20 7.75
C ILE A 102 3.81 9.98 8.82
N GLN A 103 4.52 11.04 9.22
CA GLN A 103 5.52 10.98 10.29
C GLN A 103 4.87 10.63 11.64
N LEU A 104 3.71 11.24 11.94
CA LEU A 104 2.93 10.91 13.13
C LEU A 104 2.44 9.46 13.12
N VAL A 105 1.95 8.97 11.97
CA VAL A 105 1.55 7.56 11.81
C VAL A 105 2.72 6.62 12.08
N TYR A 106 3.90 6.93 11.53
CA TYR A 106 5.11 6.14 11.71
C TYR A 106 5.52 6.05 13.19
N TYR A 107 5.62 7.18 13.90
CA TYR A 107 6.00 7.17 15.31
C TYR A 107 4.93 6.55 16.20
N GLY A 108 3.64 6.80 15.92
CA GLY A 108 2.53 6.15 16.62
C GLY A 108 2.61 4.63 16.48
N PHE A 109 2.89 4.13 15.27
CA PHE A 109 3.05 2.70 15.00
C PHE A 109 4.31 2.11 15.66
N MET A 110 5.43 2.83 15.67
CA MET A 110 6.63 2.39 16.39
C MET A 110 6.40 2.29 17.89
N LEU A 111 5.67 3.24 18.47
CA LEU A 111 5.30 3.23 19.88
C LEU A 111 4.33 2.08 20.20
N PHE A 112 3.44 1.72 19.27
CA PHE A 112 2.59 0.53 19.36
C PHE A 112 3.44 -0.76 19.43
N LEU A 113 4.38 -0.93 18.49
CA LEU A 113 5.25 -2.10 18.44
C LEU A 113 6.10 -2.21 19.71
N PHE A 114 6.65 -1.09 20.18
CA PHE A 114 7.41 -1.06 21.42
C PHE A 114 6.55 -1.52 22.61
N ALA A 115 5.34 -0.99 22.76
CA ALA A 115 4.40 -1.45 23.78
C ALA A 115 4.10 -2.95 23.66
N MET A 116 3.97 -3.46 22.42
CA MET A 116 3.81 -4.89 22.10
C MET A 116 4.95 -5.74 22.61
N PHE A 117 6.19 -5.39 22.26
CA PHE A 117 7.37 -6.13 22.72
C PHE A 117 7.50 -6.12 24.25
N VAL A 118 7.22 -4.98 24.91
CA VAL A 118 7.27 -4.90 26.37
C VAL A 118 6.18 -5.78 27.00
N THR A 119 4.94 -5.72 26.53
CA THR A 119 3.88 -6.63 27.03
C THR A 119 4.21 -8.09 26.80
N PHE A 120 4.78 -8.45 25.65
CA PHE A 120 5.18 -9.81 25.35
C PHE A 120 6.30 -10.29 26.28
N GLY A 121 7.31 -9.46 26.54
CA GLY A 121 8.39 -9.77 27.47
C GLY A 121 7.89 -10.00 28.89
N ILE A 122 6.95 -9.16 29.36
CA ILE A 122 6.31 -9.32 30.68
C ILE A 122 5.46 -10.59 30.73
N ALA A 123 4.67 -10.89 29.69
CA ALA A 123 3.89 -12.11 29.63
C ALA A 123 4.78 -13.37 29.63
N TRP A 124 5.92 -13.30 28.93
CA TRP A 124 6.91 -14.37 28.88
C TRP A 124 7.55 -14.65 30.25
N THR A 125 7.94 -13.61 30.99
CA THR A 125 8.52 -13.77 32.33
C THR A 125 7.51 -14.34 33.34
N PHE A 126 6.23 -13.93 33.27
CA PHE A 126 5.19 -14.49 34.13
C PHE A 126 4.89 -15.95 33.84
N ARG A 127 4.91 -16.37 32.56
CA ARG A 127 4.66 -17.77 32.21
C ARG A 127 5.65 -18.74 32.86
N ASN A 128 6.89 -18.31 33.09
CA ASN A 128 7.94 -19.16 33.65
C ASN A 128 8.07 -19.06 35.18
N THR A 129 7.31 -18.17 35.84
CA THR A 129 7.44 -17.93 37.27
C THR A 129 6.30 -18.64 38.03
N PRO A 130 6.56 -19.72 38.79
CA PRO A 130 5.51 -20.46 39.50
C PRO A 130 4.89 -19.72 40.69
N ARG A 131 5.40 -18.53 41.05
CA ARG A 131 5.03 -17.80 42.28
C ARG A 131 3.84 -16.83 42.16
N GLY A 132 3.01 -16.97 41.12
CA GLY A 132 1.88 -16.07 40.90
C GLY A 132 2.32 -14.67 40.47
N ILE A 133 1.35 -13.83 40.13
CA ILE A 133 1.57 -12.51 39.55
C ILE A 133 1.97 -11.55 40.69
N PRO A 134 3.20 -11.00 40.71
CA PRO A 134 3.61 -10.01 41.69
C PRO A 134 2.71 -8.76 41.61
N PRO A 135 2.40 -8.11 42.74
CA PRO A 135 1.52 -6.93 42.79
C PRO A 135 2.06 -5.75 41.95
N ILE A 136 3.36 -5.74 41.63
CA ILE A 136 4.02 -4.71 40.80
C ILE A 136 3.54 -4.77 39.33
N SER A 137 2.98 -5.90 38.88
CA SER A 137 2.52 -6.07 37.50
C SER A 137 1.32 -5.20 37.13
N ALA A 138 0.40 -4.93 38.06
CA ALA A 138 -0.83 -4.20 37.82
C ALA A 138 -0.58 -2.74 37.34
N PRO A 139 0.23 -1.91 38.03
CA PRO A 139 0.52 -0.56 37.55
C PRO A 139 1.30 -0.56 36.23
N VAL A 140 2.17 -1.56 36.01
CA VAL A 140 2.92 -1.69 34.74
C VAL A 140 1.98 -2.01 33.58
N LEU A 141 1.06 -2.96 33.76
CA LEU A 141 0.04 -3.31 32.76
C LEU A 141 -0.88 -2.12 32.47
N TYR A 142 -1.27 -1.36 33.50
CA TYR A 142 -2.05 -0.14 33.33
C TYR A 142 -1.29 0.93 32.53
N GLY A 143 -0.02 1.17 32.88
CA GLY A 143 0.85 2.10 32.14
C GLY A 143 1.04 1.69 30.68
N LEU A 144 1.19 0.39 30.41
CA LEU A 144 1.24 -0.12 29.03
C LEU A 144 -0.07 0.07 28.30
N GLY A 145 -1.21 -0.14 28.96
CA GLY A 145 -2.54 0.15 28.40
C GLY A 145 -2.69 1.61 27.98
N LEU A 146 -2.23 2.56 28.82
CA LEU A 146 -2.20 3.99 28.48
C LEU A 146 -1.26 4.29 27.31
N LEU A 147 -0.10 3.63 27.25
CA LEU A 147 0.85 3.79 26.15
C LEU A 147 0.26 3.30 24.81
N TYR A 148 -0.44 2.16 24.81
CA TYR A 148 -1.18 1.68 23.64
C TYR A 148 -2.26 2.64 23.20
N PHE A 149 -3.01 3.19 24.15
CA PHE A 149 -4.05 4.17 23.85
C PHE A 149 -3.47 5.46 23.26
N ALA A 150 -2.37 5.97 23.84
CA ALA A 150 -1.66 7.13 23.32
C ALA A 150 -1.11 6.88 21.91
N SER A 151 -0.50 5.72 21.66
CA SER A 151 -0.07 5.29 20.32
C SER A 151 -1.22 5.35 19.32
N SER A 152 -2.37 4.78 19.69
CA SER A 152 -3.56 4.75 18.83
C SER A 152 -4.03 6.17 18.48
N ILE A 153 -4.09 7.08 19.45
CA ILE A 153 -4.44 8.48 19.22
C ILE A 153 -3.45 9.13 18.26
N VAL A 154 -2.15 8.99 18.50
CA VAL A 154 -1.09 9.58 17.64
C VAL A 154 -1.21 9.08 16.20
N THR A 155 -1.45 7.79 16.00
CA THR A 155 -1.69 7.21 14.67
C THR A 155 -2.96 7.78 14.02
N THR A 156 -4.07 7.89 14.75
CA THR A 156 -5.32 8.43 14.22
C THR A 156 -5.21 9.92 13.87
N VAL A 157 -4.53 10.72 14.70
CA VAL A 157 -4.23 12.12 14.40
C VAL A 157 -3.37 12.22 13.14
N GLY A 158 -2.37 11.36 12.99
CA GLY A 158 -1.57 11.28 11.77
C GLY A 158 -2.40 11.02 10.52
N LYS A 159 -3.31 10.03 10.58
CA LYS A 159 -4.26 9.74 9.48
C LYS A 159 -5.21 10.90 9.22
N LEU A 160 -5.68 11.60 10.25
CA LEU A 160 -6.53 12.78 10.12
C LEU A 160 -5.79 13.91 9.39
N MET A 161 -4.50 14.12 9.66
CA MET A 161 -3.68 15.09 8.93
C MET A 161 -3.50 14.70 7.46
N CYS A 162 -3.44 13.42 7.13
CA CYS A 162 -3.42 12.95 5.75
C CYS A 162 -4.72 13.25 4.97
N VAL A 163 -5.85 13.53 5.66
CA VAL A 163 -7.10 13.97 4.99
C VAL A 163 -6.93 15.33 4.30
N THR A 164 -5.94 16.13 4.72
CA THR A 164 -5.59 17.40 4.07
C THR A 164 -4.94 17.26 2.69
N ALA A 165 -4.79 16.02 2.19
CA ALA A 165 -4.33 15.76 0.83
C ALA A 165 -5.14 16.56 -0.22
N PRO A 166 -4.53 16.94 -1.36
CA PRO A 166 -5.18 17.75 -2.38
C PRO A 166 -6.38 17.02 -3.01
N PRO A 167 -7.47 17.73 -3.39
CA PRO A 167 -8.69 17.13 -3.95
C PRO A 167 -8.49 16.41 -5.29
N GLN A 168 -7.37 16.68 -5.97
CA GLN A 168 -7.01 16.05 -7.23
C GLN A 168 -6.58 14.58 -7.05
N MET A 169 -6.26 14.16 -5.83
CA MET A 169 -5.84 12.80 -5.53
C MET A 169 -7.05 11.86 -5.38
N SER A 170 -7.08 10.77 -6.15
CA SER A 170 -8.19 9.79 -6.16
C SER A 170 -8.34 8.93 -4.89
N GLY A 171 -7.66 9.29 -3.79
CA GLY A 171 -7.63 8.52 -2.54
C GLY A 171 -8.40 9.13 -1.36
N LYS A 172 -9.06 10.29 -1.51
CA LYS A 172 -9.69 11.01 -0.38
C LYS A 172 -10.74 10.20 0.37
N GLY A 173 -11.61 9.50 -0.35
CA GLY A 173 -12.62 8.65 0.26
C GLY A 173 -12.01 7.52 1.08
N VAL A 174 -10.88 6.98 0.62
CA VAL A 174 -10.19 5.86 1.26
C VAL A 174 -9.55 6.27 2.57
N ILE A 175 -8.89 7.44 2.63
CA ILE A 175 -8.31 7.95 3.90
C ILE A 175 -9.40 8.32 4.90
N LEU A 176 -10.53 8.89 4.45
CA LEU A 176 -11.65 9.22 5.33
C LEU A 176 -12.29 7.95 5.90
N ALA A 177 -12.43 6.90 5.11
CA ALA A 177 -12.86 5.59 5.60
C ALA A 177 -11.88 5.00 6.62
N ALA A 178 -10.57 5.10 6.39
CA ALA A 178 -9.56 4.63 7.33
C ALA A 178 -9.66 5.35 8.69
N VAL A 179 -9.83 6.68 8.68
CA VAL A 179 -10.02 7.48 9.91
C VAL A 179 -11.32 7.11 10.61
N ALA A 180 -12.41 6.94 9.86
CA ALA A 180 -13.71 6.55 10.43
C ALA A 180 -13.65 5.17 11.12
N PHE A 181 -12.98 4.20 10.51
CA PHE A 181 -12.79 2.87 11.11
C PHE A 181 -11.93 2.94 12.38
N ASP A 182 -10.85 3.71 12.38
CA ASP A 182 -10.02 3.90 13.58
C ASP A 182 -10.80 4.56 14.72
N LEU A 183 -11.54 5.64 14.44
CA LEU A 183 -12.35 6.34 15.44
C LEU A 183 -13.44 5.42 16.00
N PHE A 184 -14.05 4.60 15.15
CA PHE A 184 -15.04 3.61 15.58
C PHE A 184 -14.41 2.54 16.50
N ALA A 185 -13.24 2.02 16.13
CA ALA A 185 -12.50 1.06 16.97
C ALA A 185 -12.08 1.67 18.32
N GLN A 186 -11.66 2.94 18.33
CA GLN A 186 -11.34 3.68 19.55
C GLN A 186 -12.58 3.91 20.41
N ALA A 187 -13.71 4.31 19.83
CA ALA A 187 -14.96 4.50 20.55
C ALA A 187 -15.42 3.20 21.25
N ILE A 188 -15.32 2.06 20.57
CA ILE A 188 -15.64 0.76 21.20
C ILE A 188 -14.64 0.43 22.31
N THR A 189 -13.35 0.69 22.10
CA THR A 189 -12.30 0.45 23.11
C THR A 189 -12.55 1.28 24.37
N VAL A 190 -12.94 2.55 24.22
CA VAL A 190 -13.31 3.44 25.32
C VAL A 190 -14.61 2.96 25.97
N ALA A 191 -15.63 2.58 25.20
CA ALA A 191 -16.89 2.07 25.73
C ALA A 191 -16.68 0.81 26.60
N LYS A 192 -15.72 -0.05 26.24
CA LYS A 192 -15.34 -1.24 27.02
C LYS A 192 -14.80 -0.90 28.42
N LEU A 193 -14.29 0.31 28.64
CA LEU A 193 -13.87 0.76 29.98
C LEU A 193 -15.06 1.07 30.90
N PHE A 194 -16.21 1.44 30.33
CA PHE A 194 -17.38 1.87 31.09
C PHE A 194 -18.49 0.81 31.15
N MET A 195 -18.55 -0.09 30.16
CA MET A 195 -19.64 -1.05 30.01
C MET A 195 -19.12 -2.44 29.63
N VAL A 196 -19.86 -3.49 30.01
CA VAL A 196 -19.60 -4.86 29.55
C VAL A 196 -20.24 -5.03 28.17
N LEU A 197 -19.42 -4.92 27.11
CA LEU A 197 -19.91 -5.13 25.75
C LEU A 197 -20.08 -6.63 25.44
N PRO A 198 -21.07 -6.98 24.60
CA PRO A 198 -21.26 -8.37 24.19
C PRO A 198 -20.03 -8.87 23.41
N PRO A 199 -19.61 -10.14 23.63
CA PRO A 199 -18.44 -10.74 22.95
C PRO A 199 -18.35 -10.54 21.43
N PRO A 200 -19.43 -10.66 20.62
CA PRO A 200 -19.34 -10.46 19.17
C PRO A 200 -18.92 -9.04 18.81
N LEU A 201 -19.31 -8.04 19.60
CA LEU A 201 -18.96 -6.64 19.34
C LEU A 201 -17.48 -6.40 19.64
N VAL A 202 -16.94 -7.02 20.70
CA VAL A 202 -15.50 -6.98 21.01
C VAL A 202 -14.67 -7.67 19.90
N ALA A 203 -15.15 -8.78 19.35
CA ALA A 203 -14.49 -9.47 18.24
C ALA A 203 -14.44 -8.62 16.96
N SER A 204 -15.47 -7.80 16.73
CA SER A 204 -15.53 -6.91 15.56
C SER A 204 -14.47 -5.80 15.55
N ILE A 205 -13.95 -5.40 16.72
CA ILE A 205 -12.92 -4.34 16.84
C ILE A 205 -11.68 -4.68 16.02
N ASN A 206 -11.24 -5.94 16.07
CA ASN A 206 -10.06 -6.40 15.35
C ASN A 206 -10.26 -6.31 13.84
N LEU A 207 -11.44 -6.70 13.35
CA LEU A 207 -11.79 -6.59 11.93
C LEU A 207 -11.83 -5.14 11.46
N VAL A 208 -12.45 -4.25 12.24
CA VAL A 208 -12.50 -2.82 11.92
C VAL A 208 -11.09 -2.22 11.88
N SER A 209 -10.24 -2.55 12.85
CA SER A 209 -8.85 -2.08 12.91
C SER A 209 -8.04 -2.55 11.69
N VAL A 210 -8.18 -3.82 11.31
CA VAL A 210 -7.54 -4.36 10.10
C VAL A 210 -8.07 -3.68 8.84
N ALA A 211 -9.38 -3.44 8.74
CA ALA A 211 -9.97 -2.71 7.63
C ALA A 211 -9.44 -1.26 7.54
N GLY A 212 -9.30 -0.58 8.68
CA GLY A 212 -8.68 0.75 8.78
C GLY A 212 -7.23 0.75 8.31
N MET A 213 -6.46 -0.28 8.66
CA MET A 213 -5.08 -0.47 8.18
C MET A 213 -5.02 -0.71 6.66
N VAL A 214 -5.85 -1.61 6.12
CA VAL A 214 -5.91 -1.90 4.68
C VAL A 214 -6.30 -0.65 3.89
N CYS A 215 -7.31 0.10 4.35
CA CYS A 215 -7.69 1.37 3.73
C CYS A 215 -6.53 2.37 3.75
N PHE A 216 -5.80 2.47 4.86
CA PHE A 216 -4.65 3.37 4.94
C PHE A 216 -3.51 2.97 3.99
N VAL A 217 -3.18 1.68 3.88
CA VAL A 217 -2.19 1.19 2.90
C VAL A 217 -2.65 1.47 1.47
N TRP A 218 -3.95 1.34 1.21
CA TRP A 218 -4.52 1.65 -0.10
C TRP A 218 -4.43 3.14 -0.42
N PHE A 219 -4.56 4.02 0.58
CA PHE A 219 -4.27 5.45 0.45
C PHE A 219 -2.77 5.69 0.13
N LEU A 220 -1.84 5.04 0.83
CA LEU A 220 -0.40 5.15 0.54
C LEU A 220 -0.07 4.71 -0.90
N GLN A 221 -0.75 3.68 -1.42
CA GLN A 221 -0.61 3.28 -2.82
C GLN A 221 -1.01 4.40 -3.79
N HIS A 222 -2.13 5.08 -3.51
CA HIS A 222 -2.55 6.22 -4.31
C HIS A 222 -1.57 7.39 -4.18
N LEU A 223 -0.96 7.56 -3.00
CA LEU A 223 0.04 8.61 -2.77
C LEU A 223 1.30 8.36 -3.60
N GLY A 224 1.81 7.14 -3.60
CA GLY A 224 2.96 6.76 -4.44
C GLY A 224 2.70 7.00 -5.93
N ARG A 225 1.51 6.67 -6.44
CA ARG A 225 1.13 6.98 -7.82
C ARG A 225 1.07 8.48 -8.12
N PHE A 226 0.63 9.28 -7.15
CA PHE A 226 0.58 10.74 -7.29
C PHE A 226 1.99 11.35 -7.32
N LEU A 227 2.91 10.81 -6.51
CA LEU A 227 4.33 11.18 -6.50
C LEU A 227 5.11 10.65 -7.72
N LYS A 228 4.49 9.85 -8.59
CA LYS A 228 5.11 9.13 -9.72
C LYS A 228 6.24 8.16 -9.33
N GLU A 229 6.34 7.79 -8.06
CA GLU A 229 7.32 6.84 -7.56
C GLU A 229 6.78 5.41 -7.68
N GLN A 230 7.17 4.70 -8.75
CA GLN A 230 6.64 3.36 -9.06
C GLN A 230 6.94 2.35 -7.94
N ASP A 231 8.11 2.46 -7.31
CA ASP A 231 8.57 1.59 -6.22
C ASP A 231 7.62 1.59 -5.01
N ILE A 232 7.09 2.76 -4.64
CA ILE A 232 6.16 2.90 -3.51
C ILE A 232 4.84 2.19 -3.84
N SER A 233 4.34 2.35 -5.06
CA SER A 233 3.08 1.74 -5.51
C SER A 233 3.18 0.21 -5.54
N GLU A 234 4.31 -0.34 -5.98
CA GLU A 234 4.53 -1.80 -6.03
C GLU A 234 4.70 -2.41 -4.64
N ARG A 235 5.44 -1.75 -3.74
CA ARG A 235 5.54 -2.20 -2.34
C ARG A 235 4.19 -2.16 -1.62
N ALA A 236 3.39 -1.12 -1.87
CA ALA A 236 2.06 -0.99 -1.28
C ALA A 236 1.09 -2.07 -1.81
N SER A 237 1.14 -2.44 -3.09
CA SER A 237 0.29 -3.51 -3.64
C SER A 237 0.64 -4.87 -3.03
N GLY A 238 1.93 -5.16 -2.87
CA GLY A 238 2.39 -6.37 -2.19
C GLY A 238 1.93 -6.42 -0.72
N LEU A 239 1.90 -5.28 -0.03
CA LEU A 239 1.41 -5.19 1.33
C LEU A 239 -0.12 -5.35 1.43
N LEU A 240 -0.88 -4.83 0.47
CA LEU A 240 -2.33 -5.06 0.40
C LEU A 240 -2.64 -6.54 0.19
N ALA A 241 -1.94 -7.21 -0.72
CA ALA A 241 -2.10 -8.65 -0.94
C ALA A 241 -1.81 -9.45 0.33
N LEU A 242 -0.76 -9.08 1.06
CA LEU A 242 -0.42 -9.67 2.36
C LEU A 242 -1.54 -9.43 3.39
N GLY A 243 -2.07 -8.20 3.47
CA GLY A 243 -3.19 -7.86 4.35
C GLY A 243 -4.45 -8.68 4.06
N PHE A 244 -4.84 -8.82 2.79
CA PHE A 244 -5.95 -9.70 2.40
C PHE A 244 -5.67 -11.17 2.73
N GLY A 245 -4.41 -11.62 2.56
CA GLY A 245 -3.97 -12.95 2.97
C GLY A 245 -4.16 -13.21 4.46
N ILE A 246 -3.75 -12.26 5.31
CA ILE A 246 -3.95 -12.34 6.78
C ILE A 246 -5.45 -12.44 7.12
N VAL A 247 -6.29 -11.61 6.51
CA VAL A 247 -7.75 -11.64 6.75
C VAL A 247 -8.34 -12.99 6.33
N ALA A 248 -7.95 -13.51 5.17
CA ALA A 248 -8.40 -14.82 4.70
C ALA A 248 -7.96 -15.95 5.64
N MET A 249 -6.70 -15.95 6.09
CA MET A 249 -6.18 -16.92 7.05
C MET A 249 -6.89 -16.82 8.41
N TRP A 250 -7.23 -15.62 8.87
CA TRP A 250 -7.97 -15.40 10.11
C TRP A 250 -9.42 -15.91 10.01
N LEU A 251 -10.10 -15.65 8.89
CA LEU A 251 -11.43 -16.22 8.61
C LEU A 251 -11.39 -17.74 8.56
N ALA A 252 -10.37 -18.33 7.92
CA ALA A 252 -10.16 -19.77 7.90
C ALA A 252 -9.98 -20.33 9.32
N MET A 253 -9.23 -19.64 10.20
CA MET A 253 -9.10 -20.00 11.62
C MET A 253 -10.45 -20.03 12.34
N ILE A 254 -11.32 -19.04 12.09
CA ILE A 254 -12.66 -18.97 12.70
C ILE A 254 -13.53 -20.13 12.22
N VAL A 255 -13.55 -20.39 10.91
CA VAL A 255 -14.32 -21.49 10.34
C VAL A 255 -13.83 -22.84 10.89
N LEU A 256 -12.51 -23.05 10.96
CA LEU A 256 -11.93 -24.27 11.50
C LEU A 256 -12.29 -24.45 12.99
N SER A 257 -12.27 -23.36 13.75
CA SER A 257 -12.65 -23.35 15.16
C SER A 257 -14.14 -23.65 15.36
N ALA A 258 -15.01 -23.10 14.50
CA ALA A 258 -16.44 -23.40 14.51
C ALA A 258 -16.74 -24.87 14.16
N LEU A 259 -16.04 -25.43 13.16
CA LEU A 259 -16.15 -26.84 12.78
C LEU A 259 -15.67 -27.79 13.89
N ALA A 260 -14.60 -27.41 14.60
CA ALA A 260 -14.12 -28.15 15.76
C ALA A 260 -15.14 -28.15 16.91
N MET A 261 -15.77 -26.99 17.18
CA MET A 261 -16.84 -26.89 18.19
C MET A 261 -18.08 -27.70 17.82
N ALA A 262 -18.40 -27.79 16.52
CA ALA A 262 -19.47 -28.64 16.00
C ALA A 262 -19.12 -30.13 16.00
N ARG A 263 -17.93 -30.53 16.48
CA ARG A 263 -17.41 -31.91 16.48
C ARG A 263 -17.38 -32.58 15.10
N VAL A 264 -17.34 -31.77 14.04
CA VAL A 264 -17.25 -32.27 12.65
C VAL A 264 -15.85 -32.81 12.36
N LEU A 265 -14.83 -32.26 13.01
CA LEU A 265 -13.43 -32.64 12.84
C LEU A 265 -12.88 -33.34 14.09
N PRO A 266 -12.02 -34.37 13.94
CA PRO A 266 -11.36 -34.99 15.07
C PRO A 266 -10.46 -33.99 15.80
N VAL A 267 -10.50 -34.01 17.14
CA VAL A 267 -9.82 -33.04 18.04
C VAL A 267 -8.31 -32.93 17.74
N MET A 268 -7.67 -34.04 17.36
CA MET A 268 -6.26 -34.09 16.97
C MET A 268 -5.93 -33.18 15.76
N VAL A 269 -6.81 -33.16 14.75
CA VAL A 269 -6.61 -32.35 13.53
C VAL A 269 -6.82 -30.86 13.84
N GLY A 270 -7.76 -30.53 14.73
CA GLY A 270 -7.97 -29.16 15.20
C GLY A 270 -6.77 -28.60 15.98
N GLY A 271 -6.17 -29.42 16.85
CA GLY A 271 -5.04 -29.00 17.69
C GLY A 271 -3.78 -28.67 16.88
N LEU A 272 -3.27 -29.62 16.10
CA LEU A 272 -2.03 -29.41 15.33
C LEU A 272 -2.22 -28.37 14.23
N GLY A 273 -3.35 -28.41 13.52
CA GLY A 273 -3.69 -27.44 12.47
C GLY A 273 -3.78 -26.01 13.03
N GLY A 274 -4.40 -25.84 14.20
CA GLY A 274 -4.50 -24.55 14.87
C GLY A 274 -3.14 -23.95 15.24
N VAL A 275 -2.22 -24.77 15.76
CA VAL A 275 -0.85 -24.32 16.12
C VAL A 275 -0.07 -23.91 14.87
N LEU A 276 -0.07 -24.73 13.82
CA LEU A 276 0.64 -24.41 12.58
C LEU A 276 0.10 -23.15 11.91
N LEU A 277 -1.23 -22.99 11.86
CA LEU A 277 -1.87 -21.82 11.28
C LEU A 277 -1.58 -20.55 12.10
N SER A 278 -1.53 -20.67 13.43
CA SER A 278 -1.15 -19.56 14.32
C SER A 278 0.31 -19.15 14.12
N LEU A 279 1.22 -20.12 13.96
CA LEU A 279 2.64 -19.86 13.66
C LEU A 279 2.80 -19.17 12.30
N ALA A 280 2.08 -19.66 11.28
CA ALA A 280 2.10 -19.06 9.95
C ALA A 280 1.57 -17.62 9.97
N LEU A 281 0.45 -17.37 10.67
CA LEU A 281 -0.08 -16.02 10.87
C LEU A 281 0.91 -15.09 11.57
N LEU A 282 1.63 -15.60 12.58
CA LEU A 282 2.66 -14.83 13.27
C LEU A 282 3.81 -14.44 12.33
N ILE A 283 4.33 -15.39 11.55
CA ILE A 283 5.42 -15.13 10.59
C ILE A 283 4.97 -14.12 9.52
N VAL A 284 3.81 -14.34 8.92
CA VAL A 284 3.23 -13.43 7.90
C VAL A 284 2.97 -12.05 8.51
N GLY A 285 2.49 -12.00 9.76
CA GLY A 285 2.29 -10.76 10.51
C GLY A 285 3.59 -9.98 10.70
N ILE A 286 4.67 -10.63 11.12
CA ILE A 286 5.99 -10.00 11.27
C ILE A 286 6.50 -9.46 9.93
N ILE A 287 6.40 -10.24 8.85
CA ILE A 287 6.79 -9.79 7.51
C ILE A 287 5.96 -8.58 7.08
N GLY A 288 4.65 -8.61 7.35
CA GLY A 288 3.73 -7.50 7.09
C GLY A 288 4.14 -6.22 7.84
N VAL A 289 4.48 -6.34 9.12
CA VAL A 289 4.96 -5.23 9.95
C VAL A 289 6.25 -4.65 9.40
N ILE A 290 7.25 -5.48 9.10
CA ILE A 290 8.54 -5.03 8.56
C ILE A 290 8.34 -4.30 7.22
N ARG A 291 7.54 -4.87 6.31
CA ARG A 291 7.23 -4.24 5.02
C ARG A 291 6.45 -2.94 5.17
N TYR A 292 5.52 -2.88 6.12
CA TYR A 292 4.76 -1.65 6.40
C TYR A 292 5.65 -0.54 6.94
N VAL A 293 6.55 -0.84 7.88
CA VAL A 293 7.56 0.09 8.38
C VAL A 293 8.47 0.58 7.24
N GLY A 294 8.95 -0.34 6.41
CA GLY A 294 9.78 0.01 5.25
C GLY A 294 9.06 0.92 4.26
N LEU A 295 7.77 0.67 4.01
CA LEU A 295 6.93 1.53 3.16
C LEU A 295 6.79 2.93 3.75
N LEU A 296 6.46 3.05 5.03
CA LEU A 296 6.34 4.34 5.71
C LEU A 296 7.67 5.11 5.70
N HIS A 297 8.78 4.42 5.96
CA HIS A 297 10.11 5.01 5.94
C HIS A 297 10.48 5.52 4.53
N SER A 298 10.21 4.75 3.48
CA SER A 298 10.43 5.19 2.09
C SER A 298 9.57 6.41 1.73
N CYS A 299 8.30 6.45 2.16
CA CYS A 299 7.45 7.62 1.97
C CYS A 299 7.99 8.86 2.72
N LEU A 300 8.49 8.69 3.94
CA LEU A 300 9.07 9.80 4.70
C LEU A 300 10.34 10.33 4.05
N TYR A 301 11.21 9.43 3.60
CA TYR A 301 12.46 9.79 2.95
C TYR A 301 12.22 10.58 1.66
N THR A 302 11.28 10.13 0.82
CA THR A 302 10.92 10.82 -0.44
C THR A 302 10.35 12.21 -0.19
N MET A 303 9.43 12.36 0.77
CA MET A 303 8.86 13.68 1.09
C MET A 303 9.87 14.64 1.74
N SER A 304 10.85 14.12 2.50
CA SER A 304 11.90 14.95 3.12
C SER A 304 12.91 15.49 2.11
N TYR A 305 13.00 14.89 0.91
CA TYR A 305 13.91 15.33 -0.15
C TYR A 305 13.32 16.45 -1.02
N GLU A 306 11.99 16.55 -1.06
CA GLU A 306 11.28 17.57 -1.83
C GLU A 306 11.03 18.89 -1.05
N SER A 307 11.22 18.88 0.26
CA SER A 307 11.05 20.04 1.16
C SER A 307 12.33 20.82 1.34
#